data_AF-A0A1H8WZX3-F1
#
_entry.id   AF-A0A1H8WZX3-F1
#
_cell.length_a   1.000
_cell.length_b   1.000
_cell.length_c   1.000
_cell.angle_alpha   90.00
_cell.angle_beta   90.00
_cell.angle_gamma   90.00
#
_symmetry.space_group_name_H-M   'P 1'
#
loop_
_entity.id
_entity.type
_entity.pdbx_description
1 polymer ?
#
loop_
_entity_poly.entity_id
_entity_poly.type
_entity_poly.pdbx_seq_one_letter_code
_entity_poly.pdbx_strand_id
1 'polypeptide(L)' 'MKCPVCGTVSYFEFSVCPCCGHSFALDPEQPLPNWRKLPGFRTQTPWKMLLASFVYIILLLAIIASSFLILNPG' A
#
# COMPACT_ATOMS: atom_id res chain seq x y z
N MET A 1 29.72 -3.93 8.93
CA MET A 1 30.67 -4.34 7.86
C MET A 1 31.89 -3.40 7.79
N LYS A 2 33.09 -3.97 7.59
CA LYS A 2 34.33 -3.20 7.37
C LYS A 2 34.61 -3.09 5.87
N CYS A 3 34.83 -1.89 5.37
CA CYS A 3 35.14 -1.68 3.95
C CYS A 3 36.56 -2.20 3.64
N PRO A 4 36.74 -3.03 2.60
CA PRO A 4 38.07 -3.53 2.21
C PRO A 4 38.95 -2.43 1.57
N VAL A 5 38.36 -1.35 1.07
CA VAL A 5 39.09 -0.27 0.38
C VAL A 5 39.57 0.82 1.33
N CYS A 6 38.68 1.39 2.15
CA CYS A 6 39.02 2.51 3.04
C CYS A 6 39.13 2.12 4.52
N GLY A 7 38.84 0.86 4.87
CA GLY A 7 38.92 0.37 6.25
C GLY A 7 37.82 0.88 7.19
N THR A 8 36.93 1.77 6.73
CA THR A 8 35.82 2.30 7.53
C THR A 8 34.90 1.18 8.00
N VAL A 9 34.57 1.19 9.29
CA VAL A 9 33.63 0.25 9.89
C VAL A 9 32.26 0.93 9.96
N SER A 10 31.25 0.28 9.38
CA SER A 10 29.86 0.71 9.45
C SER A 10 29.03 -0.35 10.16
N TYR A 11 28.06 0.08 10.95
CA TYR A 11 27.17 -0.84 11.69
C TYR A 11 26.00 -1.35 10.84
N PHE A 12 25.63 -0.62 9.79
CA PHE A 12 24.53 -0.98 8.89
C PHE A 12 25.07 -1.57 7.58
N GLU A 13 24.24 -2.41 6.94
CA GLU A 13 24.50 -2.93 5.61
C GLU A 13 24.09 -1.89 4.56
N PHE A 14 25.08 -1.35 3.86
CA PHE A 14 24.89 -0.39 2.78
C PHE A 14 25.36 -1.03 1.46
N SER A 15 24.66 -0.77 0.36
CA SER A 15 25.11 -1.16 -0.98
C SER A 15 26.41 -0.48 -1.38
N VAL A 16 26.69 0.69 -0.80
CA VAL A 16 27.85 1.53 -1.11
C VAL A 16 28.46 2.06 0.18
N CYS A 17 29.79 2.05 0.27
CA CYS A 17 30.50 2.62 1.40
C CYS A 17 30.32 4.15 1.44
N PRO A 18 29.81 4.73 2.55
CA PRO A 18 29.58 6.18 2.64
C PRO A 18 30.85 7.03 2.67
N CYS A 19 32.01 6.41 2.92
CA CYS A 19 33.29 7.12 3.02
C CYS A 19 34.05 7.17 1.69
N CYS A 20 34.11 6.06 0.95
CA CYS A 20 34.92 5.96 -0.27
C CYS A 20 34.11 5.66 -1.54
N GLY A 21 32.80 5.44 -1.43
CA GLY A 21 31.96 5.11 -2.59
C GLY A 21 32.14 3.70 -3.13
N HIS A 22 32.91 2.83 -2.47
CA HIS A 22 33.07 1.43 -2.89
C HIS A 22 31.74 0.69 -2.83
N SER A 23 31.31 0.11 -3.96
CA SER A 23 30.08 -0.67 -4.05
C SER A 23 30.34 -2.09 -3.56
N PHE A 24 29.55 -2.54 -2.60
CA PHE A 24 29.58 -3.92 -2.14
C PHE A 24 28.75 -4.77 -3.10
N ALA A 25 29.27 -5.94 -3.49
CA ALA A 25 28.48 -6.94 -4.19
C ALA A 25 27.46 -7.50 -3.19
N LEU A 26 26.30 -6.85 -3.09
CA LEU A 26 25.19 -7.36 -2.28
C LEU A 26 24.69 -8.65 -2.91
N ASP A 27 24.51 -9.66 -2.05
CA ASP A 27 23.92 -10.96 -2.39
C ASP A 27 22.57 -10.76 -3.10
N PRO A 28 22.22 -11.59 -4.11
CA PRO A 28 20.98 -11.46 -4.86
C PRO A 28 19.75 -11.26 -3.99
N GLU A 29 18.93 -10.32 -4.44
CA GLU A 29 17.67 -9.88 -3.87
C GLU A 29 16.90 -11.01 -3.17
N GLN A 30 16.81 -10.94 -1.83
CA GLN A 30 16.05 -11.89 -1.04
C GLN A 30 14.60 -11.94 -1.57
N PRO A 31 14.05 -13.12 -1.89
CA PRO A 31 12.70 -13.21 -2.42
C PRO A 31 11.71 -12.60 -1.43
N LEU A 32 10.90 -11.68 -1.92
CA LEU A 32 9.92 -10.96 -1.11
C LEU A 32 9.06 -11.96 -0.31
N PRO A 33 8.91 -11.77 1.01
CA PRO A 33 8.21 -12.73 1.83
C PRO A 33 6.71 -12.76 1.50
N ASN A 34 6.08 -13.93 1.67
CA ASN A 34 4.73 -14.23 1.18
C ASN A 34 3.64 -13.27 1.71
N TRP A 35 3.78 -12.75 2.92
CA TRP A 35 2.86 -11.75 3.48
C TRP A 35 2.87 -10.40 2.75
N ARG A 36 3.90 -10.08 1.96
CA ARG A 36 3.88 -8.90 1.07
C ARG A 36 2.98 -9.11 -0.16
N LYS A 37 2.50 -10.34 -0.41
CA LYS A 37 1.53 -10.70 -1.47
C LYS A 37 0.07 -10.66 -1.01
N LEU A 38 -0.25 -10.06 0.14
CA LEU A 38 -1.64 -9.95 0.59
C LEU A 38 -2.49 -9.24 -0.48
N PRO A 39 -3.49 -9.92 -1.07
CA PRO A 39 -4.37 -9.31 -2.05
C PRO A 39 -5.26 -8.29 -1.31
N GLY A 40 -4.99 -7.00 -1.53
CA GLY A 40 -5.76 -5.92 -0.90
C GLY A 40 -4.98 -4.64 -0.66
N PHE A 41 -3.65 -4.68 -0.64
CA PHE A 41 -2.86 -3.51 -0.21
C PHE A 41 -2.72 -2.37 -1.25
N ARG A 42 -3.24 -2.53 -2.48
CA ARG A 42 -3.26 -1.45 -3.47
C ARG A 42 -4.18 -1.76 -4.63
N THR A 43 -5.49 -1.87 -4.42
CA THR A 43 -6.41 -1.86 -5.57
C THR A 43 -6.42 -0.45 -6.16
N GLN A 44 -5.51 -0.21 -7.11
CA GLN A 44 -5.23 1.05 -7.78
C GLN A 44 -6.36 1.48 -8.76
N THR A 45 -7.61 1.11 -8.49
CA THR A 45 -8.75 1.32 -9.39
C THR A 45 -9.81 2.19 -8.70
N PRO A 46 -9.69 3.53 -8.76
CA PRO A 46 -10.61 4.46 -8.09
C PRO A 46 -12.07 4.29 -8.51
N TRP A 47 -12.31 3.81 -9.74
CA TRP A 47 -13.64 3.55 -10.29
C TRP A 47 -14.46 2.53 -9.48
N LYS A 48 -13.83 1.52 -8.88
CA LYS A 48 -14.56 0.54 -8.05
C LYS A 48 -15.10 1.17 -6.77
N MET A 49 -14.39 2.15 -6.22
CA MET A 49 -14.83 2.91 -5.05
C MET A 49 -15.99 3.85 -5.39
N LEU A 50 -15.93 4.50 -6.56
CA LEU A 50 -17.02 5.35 -7.06
C LEU A 50 -18.29 4.53 -7.33
N LEU A 51 -18.16 3.36 -7.95
CA LEU A 51 -19.30 2.47 -8.22
C LEU A 51 -19.97 2.01 -6.91
N ALA A 52 -19.17 1.55 -5.94
CA ALA A 52 -19.70 1.15 -4.64
C ALA A 52 -20.42 2.31 -3.94
N SER A 53 -19.83 3.50 -3.95
CA SER A 53 -20.42 4.71 -3.36
C SER A 53 -21.79 5.03 -3.99
N PHE A 54 -21.88 5.02 -5.33
CA PHE A 54 -23.12 5.29 -6.05
C PHE A 54 -24.25 4.32 -5.67
N VAL A 55 -23.93 3.03 -5.56
CA VAL A 55 -24.90 2.00 -5.15
C VAL A 55 -25.42 2.25 -3.74
N TYR A 56 -24.55 2.61 -2.80
CA TYR A 56 -24.97 2.93 -1.42
C TYR A 56 -25.86 4.18 -1.35
N ILE A 57 -25.55 5.21 -2.15
CA ILE A 57 -26.37 6.44 -2.18
C ILE A 57 -27.78 6.13 -2.69
N ILE A 58 -27.92 5.34 -3.76
CA ILE A 58 -29.24 4.96 -4.28
C ILE A 58 -30.03 4.16 -3.23
N LEU A 59 -29.39 3.20 -2.57
CA LEU A 59 -30.01 2.42 -1.51
C LEU A 59 -30.51 3.32 -0.37
N LEU A 60 -29.69 4.27 0.05
CA LEU A 60 -30.04 5.22 1.11
C LEU A 60 -31.22 6.13 0.71
N LEU A 61 -31.24 6.62 -0.52
CA LEU A 61 -32.35 7.42 -1.05
C LEU A 61 -33.65 6.61 -1.13
N ALA A 62 -33.57 5.34 -1.55
CA ALA A 62 -34.73 4.45 -1.60
C ALA A 62 -35.33 4.23 -0.20
N ILE A 63 -34.48 4.03 0.81
CA ILE A 63 -34.91 3.90 2.21
C ILE A 63 -35.62 5.17 2.67
N ILE A 64 -35.02 6.35 2.41
CA ILE A 64 -35.60 7.64 2.79
C ILE A 64 -36.94 7.88 2.09
N ALA A 65 -37.03 7.64 0.78
CA ALA A 65 -38.28 7.80 0.04
C ALA A 65 -39.38 6.88 0.59
N SER A 66 -39.04 5.63 0.90
CA SER A 66 -39.98 4.68 1.50
C SER A 66 -40.44 5.11 2.89
N SER A 67 -39.55 5.67 3.72
CA SER A 67 -39.94 6.12 5.06
C SER A 67 -40.84 7.35 4.98
N PHE A 68 -40.58 8.29 4.08
CA PHE A 68 -41.46 9.45 3.86
C PHE A 68 -42.85 9.05 3.35
N LEU A 69 -42.95 8.05 2.46
CA LEU A 69 -44.24 7.52 2.00
C LEU A 69 -45.03 6.83 3.13
N ILE A 70 -44.34 6.18 4.08
CA ILE A 70 -44.97 5.55 5.24
C ILE A 70 -45.41 6.59 6.28
N LEU A 71 -44.63 7.65 6.49
CA LEU A 71 -44.88 8.69 7.49
C LEU A 71 -45.92 9.72 7.07
N ASN A 72 -46.16 9.88 5.78
CA ASN A 72 -47.16 10.81 5.25
C ASN A 72 -48.10 10.10 4.26
N PRO A 73 -48.93 9.15 4.73
CA PRO A 73 -50.02 8.62 3.93
C PRO A 73 -51.06 9.73 3.85
N GLY A 74 -51.26 10.30 2.66
CA GLY A 74 -52.19 11.41 2.44
C GLY A 74 -53.57 11.20 3.06
#